data_AF-A0A1H5ZN50-F1
#
_entry.id   AF-A0A1H5ZN50-F1
#
_cell.length_a   1.000
_cell.length_b   1.000
_cell.length_c   1.000
_cell.angle_alpha   90.00
_cell.angle_beta   90.00
_cell.angle_gamma   90.00
#
_symmetry.space_group_name_H-M   'P 1'
#
loop_
_entity.id
_entity.type
_entity.pdbx_description
1 polymer ?
#
loop_
_entity_poly.entity_id
_entity_poly.type
_entity_poly.pdbx_seq_one_letter_code
_entity_poly.pdbx_strand_id
1 'polypeptide(L)' 'IVWLRANRKPWKPICWQFGLSRTAATKRWQYGIALITWRLNGRVPSSKRSKRFVIENADRLSRKIVL' A
#
# COMPACT_ATOMS: atom_id res chain seq x y z
N ILE A 1 -5.72 -7.56 -1.85
CA ILE A 1 -4.33 -7.65 -1.31
C ILE A 1 -4.18 -7.02 0.08
N VAL A 2 -4.55 -5.74 0.28
CA VAL A 2 -4.43 -5.04 1.58
C VAL A 2 -5.07 -5.81 2.72
N TRP A 3 -6.35 -6.19 2.57
CA TRP A 3 -7.08 -6.97 3.57
C TRP A 3 -6.42 -8.31 3.92
N LEU A 4 -5.93 -9.05 2.91
CA LEU A 4 -5.25 -10.33 3.14
C LEU A 4 -3.93 -10.16 3.89
N ARG A 5 -3.19 -9.09 3.60
CA ARG A 5 -1.96 -8.77 4.35
C ARG A 5 -2.25 -8.33 5.78
N ALA A 6 -3.34 -7.59 6.02
CA ALA A 6 -3.80 -7.27 7.37
C ALA A 6 -4.17 -8.54 8.16
N ASN A 7 -4.78 -9.52 7.50
CA ASN A 7 -5.03 -10.87 8.05
C ASN A 7 -3.77 -11.76 8.13
N ARG A 8 -2.58 -11.18 8.04
CA ARG A 8 -1.27 -11.87 8.11
C ARG A 8 -1.11 -13.03 7.12
N LYS A 9 -1.88 -13.08 6.01
CA LYS A 9 -1.70 -14.11 4.99
C LYS A 9 -0.31 -13.97 4.33
N PRO A 10 0.40 -15.09 4.11
CA PRO A 10 1.72 -15.04 3.48
C PRO A 10 1.60 -14.62 2.01
N TRP A 11 2.71 -14.13 1.44
CA TRP A 11 2.71 -13.63 0.06
C TRP A 11 2.40 -14.70 -0.98
N LYS A 12 2.86 -15.94 -0.78
CA LYS A 12 2.70 -17.05 -1.74
C LYS A 12 1.22 -17.31 -2.10
N PRO A 13 0.29 -17.57 -1.15
CA PRO A 13 -1.11 -17.77 -1.49
C PRO A 13 -1.77 -16.52 -2.08
N ILE A 14 -1.38 -15.31 -1.65
CA ILE A 14 -1.90 -14.08 -2.24
C ILE A 14 -1.48 -13.98 -3.71
N CYS A 15 -0.21 -14.26 -4.03
CA CYS A 15 0.30 -14.19 -5.40
C CYS A 15 -0.42 -15.19 -6.32
N TRP A 16 -0.64 -16.41 -5.84
CA TRP A 16 -1.41 -17.43 -6.57
C TRP A 16 -2.85 -17.02 -6.80
N GLN A 17 -3.54 -16.51 -5.78
CA GLN A 17 -4.94 -16.10 -5.89
C GLN A 17 -5.17 -14.99 -6.93
N PHE A 18 -4.22 -14.06 -7.08
CA PHE A 18 -4.37 -12.92 -7.99
C PHE A 18 -3.58 -13.06 -9.30
N GLY A 19 -2.85 -14.16 -9.51
CA GLY A 19 -1.98 -14.32 -10.70
C GLY A 19 -0.88 -13.27 -10.79
N LEU A 20 -0.31 -12.86 -9.65
CA LEU A 20 0.68 -11.76 -9.59
C LEU A 20 2.06 -12.28 -9.19
N SER A 21 3.10 -11.67 -9.77
CA SER A 21 4.43 -11.79 -9.18
C SER A 21 4.46 -11.15 -7.78
N ARG A 22 5.36 -11.65 -6.91
CA ARG A 22 5.55 -11.11 -5.56
C ARG A 22 5.82 -9.60 -5.59
N THR A 23 6.69 -9.15 -6.49
CA THR A 23 7.02 -7.73 -6.66
C THR A 23 5.79 -6.89 -7.02
N ALA A 24 4.94 -7.39 -7.92
CA ALA A 24 3.73 -6.68 -8.33
C ALA A 24 2.66 -6.67 -7.21
N ALA A 25 2.57 -7.74 -6.41
CA ALA A 25 1.69 -7.79 -5.25
C ALA A 25 2.15 -6.82 -4.14
N THR A 26 3.45 -6.76 -3.85
CA THR A 26 4.04 -5.84 -2.87
C THR A 26 3.80 -4.38 -3.27
N LYS A 27 4.06 -4.00 -4.52
CA LYS A 27 3.82 -2.63 -5.01
C LYS A 27 2.36 -2.21 -4.87
N ARG A 28 1.42 -3.12 -5.19
CA ARG A 28 -0.03 -2.86 -5.02
C ARG A 28 -0.42 -2.73 -3.55
N TRP A 29 0.17 -3.54 -2.68
CA TRP A 29 -0.05 -3.45 -1.23
C TRP A 29 0.44 -2.12 -0.66
N GLN A 30 1.69 -1.73 -0.95
CA GLN A 30 2.26 -0.45 -0.51
C GLN A 30 1.41 0.74 -0.98
N TYR A 31 1.02 0.75 -2.25
CA TYR A 31 0.15 1.79 -2.79
C TYR A 31 -1.22 1.84 -2.09
N GLY A 32 -1.83 0.68 -1.83
CA GLY A 32 -3.10 0.59 -1.12
C GLY A 32 -3.03 1.13 0.31
N ILE A 33 -1.97 0.78 1.06
CA ILE A 33 -1.73 1.32 2.40
C ILE A 33 -1.51 2.83 2.35
N ALA A 34 -0.68 3.30 1.42
CA ALA A 34 -0.42 4.72 1.25
C ALA A 34 -1.71 5.52 0.98
N LEU A 35 -2.60 5.02 0.12
CA LEU A 35 -3.91 5.66 -0.12
C LEU A 35 -4.77 5.71 1.14
N ILE A 36 -4.77 4.67 1.95
CA ILE A 36 -5.50 4.65 3.23
C ILE A 36 -4.93 5.72 4.16
N THR A 37 -3.60 5.78 4.32
CA THR A 37 -2.94 6.81 5.15
C THR A 37 -3.32 8.23 4.71
N TRP A 38 -3.32 8.49 3.39
CA TRP A 38 -3.74 9.79 2.86
C TRP A 38 -5.19 10.11 3.23
N ARG A 39 -6.11 9.18 2.98
CA ARG A 39 -7.54 9.38 3.26
C ARG A 39 -7.84 9.58 4.74
N LEU A 40 -7.15 8.84 5.62
CA LEU A 40 -7.27 9.02 7.06
C LEU A 40 -6.75 10.39 7.52
N ASN A 41 -5.82 11.00 6.78
CA ASN A 41 -5.35 12.36 6.99
C ASN A 41 -6.20 13.43 6.26
N GLY A 42 -7.38 13.07 5.73
CA GLY A 42 -8.27 13.98 5.01
C GLY A 42 -7.73 14.44 3.65
N ARG A 43 -6.72 13.75 3.10
CA ARG A 43 -6.10 14.10 1.81
C ARG A 43 -6.43 13.06 0.76
N VAL A 44 -6.63 13.50 -0.47
CA VAL A 44 -6.74 12.61 -1.64
C VAL A 44 -5.60 12.92 -2.61
N PRO A 45 -4.71 11.97 -2.92
CA PRO A 45 -3.64 12.22 -3.86
C PRO A 45 -4.22 12.41 -5.27
N SER A 46 -3.75 13.43 -5.98
CA SER A 46 -4.14 13.68 -7.37
C SER A 46 -3.80 12.47 -8.26
N SER A 47 -4.72 12.13 -9.16
CA SER A 47 -4.54 11.05 -10.15
C SER A 47 -3.36 11.26 -11.10
N LYS A 48 -2.88 12.51 -11.24
CA LYS A 48 -1.70 12.86 -12.05
C LYS A 48 -0.37 12.47 -11.38
N ARG A 49 -0.38 12.11 -10.10
CA ARG A 49 0.84 11.75 -9.35
C ARG A 49 1.17 10.27 -9.56
N SER A 50 2.47 9.97 -9.61
CA SER A 50 2.94 8.59 -9.70
C SER A 50 2.62 7.82 -8.41
N LYS A 51 2.44 6.49 -8.51
CA LYS A 51 2.24 5.63 -7.33
C LYS A 51 3.39 5.76 -6.34
N ARG A 52 4.62 5.94 -6.84
CA ARG A 52 5.83 6.16 -6.03
C ARG A 52 5.72 7.42 -5.19
N PHE A 53 5.30 8.54 -5.79
CA PHE A 53 5.07 9.79 -5.08
C PHE A 53 4.06 9.61 -3.93
N VAL A 54 2.96 8.90 -4.18
CA VAL A 54 1.93 8.66 -3.16
C VAL A 54 2.49 7.83 -1.99
N ILE A 55 3.26 6.78 -2.29
CA ILE A 55 3.90 5.93 -1.28
C ILE A 55 4.91 6.72 -0.44
N GLU A 56 5.83 7.45 -1.09
CA GLU A 56 6.87 8.22 -0.41
C GLU A 56 6.30 9.33 0.48
N ASN A 57 5.23 10.01 0.03
CA ASN A 57 4.59 11.06 0.83
C ASN A 57 3.67 10.52 1.93
N ALA A 58 3.18 9.27 1.82
CA ALA A 58 2.41 8.67 2.89
C ALA A 58 3.25 8.48 4.17
N ASP A 59 4.57 8.26 4.03
CA ASP A 59 5.50 8.16 5.16
C ASP A 59 5.57 9.47 5.96
N ARG A 60 5.53 10.62 5.27
CA ARG A 60 5.48 11.95 5.91
C ARG A 60 4.18 12.23 6.65
N LEU A 61 3.09 11.59 6.23
CA LEU A 61 1.76 11.75 6.82
C LEU A 61 1.51 10.77 7.97
N SER A 62 2.25 9.65 8.00
CA SER A 62 2.31 8.81 9.18
C SER A 62 3.18 9.51 10.21
N ARG A 63 2.78 9.55 11.48
CA ARG A 63 3.79 9.74 12.53
C ARG A 63 4.85 8.67 12.31
N LYS A 64 6.13 8.99 12.51
CA LYS A 64 7.20 7.98 12.62
C LYS A 64 6.72 6.92 13.62
N ILE A 65 6.16 5.83 13.13
CA ILE A 65 5.91 4.66 13.95
C ILE A 65 7.28 4.02 13.99
N VAL A 66 8.02 4.34 15.06
CA VAL A 66 9.19 3.58 15.45
C VAL A 66 8.65 2.17 15.72
N LEU A 67 8.84 1.28 14.75
CA LEU A 67 8.71 -0.16 14.93
C LEU A 67 10.06 -0.71 15.39
#